data_AF-A0A410S271-F1
#
_entry.id   AF-A0A410S271-F1
#
_cell.length_a   1.000
_cell.length_b   1.000
_cell.length_c   1.000
_cell.angle_alpha   90.00
_cell.angle_beta   90.00
_cell.angle_gamma   90.00
#
_symmetry.space_group_name_H-M   'P 1'
#
loop_
_entity.id
_entity.type
_entity.pdbx_description
1 polymer ?
#
loop_
_entity_poly.entity_id
_entity_poly.type
_entity_poly.pdbx_seq_one_letter_code
_entity_poly.pdbx_strand_id
1 'polypeptide(L)'
;MKEPALPCEEARNDSSPGRFSLEPRYLRDAKTGRTRWLDPEEVARWLTAGQFFLLTGTIAPDVVLHALGNPLNIQAVYDFKFPCPVGNFPRWDPYPDGHPFASKDQGEIYQQILKSERTPQLVSPNFGVTP
;
A
#
# COMPACT_ATOMS: atom_id res chain seq x y z
N MET A 1 -8.37 -18.58 2.21
CA MET A 1 -8.79 -17.82 3.40
C MET A 1 -7.55 -17.18 3.99
N LYS A 2 -7.42 -15.85 3.95
CA LYS A 2 -6.45 -15.14 4.80
C LYS A 2 -7.02 -15.19 6.23
N GLU A 3 -6.32 -15.81 7.16
CA GLU A 3 -6.59 -15.57 8.59
C GLU A 3 -6.30 -14.08 8.87
N PRO A 4 -7.20 -13.35 9.53
CA PRO A 4 -7.01 -11.93 9.73
C PRO A 4 -5.89 -11.67 10.75
N ALA A 5 -4.89 -10.88 10.38
CA ALA A 5 -3.89 -10.33 11.29
C ALA A 5 -4.43 -9.21 12.19
N LEU A 6 -5.76 -9.01 12.21
CA LEU A 6 -6.52 -8.00 12.96
C LEU A 6 -6.06 -7.82 14.42
N PRO A 7 -5.81 -8.87 15.23
CA PRO A 7 -5.44 -8.68 16.64
C PRO A 7 -4.08 -8.00 16.84
N CYS A 8 -3.12 -8.24 15.93
CA CYS A 8 -1.80 -7.60 15.98
C CYS A 8 -1.84 -6.16 15.42
N GLU A 9 -2.76 -5.90 14.50
CA GLU A 9 -2.97 -4.59 13.87
C GLU A 9 -3.56 -3.59 14.87
N GLU A 10 -4.60 -4.00 15.60
CA GLU A 10 -5.25 -3.19 16.64
C GLU A 10 -4.28 -2.84 17.77
N ALA A 11 -3.52 -3.82 18.27
CA ALA A 11 -2.53 -3.60 19.33
C ALA A 11 -1.39 -2.64 18.91
N ARG A 12 -1.03 -2.61 17.61
CA ARG A 12 -0.01 -1.69 17.09
C ARG A 12 -0.55 -0.27 16.91
N ASN A 13 -1.82 -0.12 16.57
CA ASN A 13 -2.45 1.19 16.45
C ASN A 13 -2.56 1.89 17.81
N ASP A 14 -2.85 1.13 18.87
CA ASP A 14 -2.89 1.63 20.24
C ASP A 14 -1.51 2.10 20.75
N SER A 15 -0.42 1.47 20.28
CA SER A 15 0.94 1.77 20.72
C SER A 15 1.68 2.82 19.89
N SER A 16 1.16 3.20 18.72
CA SER A 16 1.75 4.24 17.85
C SER A 16 0.72 4.95 16.96
N PRO A 17 -0.30 5.59 17.56
CA PRO A 17 -1.39 6.20 16.79
C PRO A 17 -0.86 7.28 15.84
N GLY A 18 -1.32 7.24 14.60
CA GLY A 18 -1.05 8.27 13.59
C GLY A 18 0.37 8.29 13.01
N ARG A 19 1.20 7.28 13.26
CA ARG A 19 2.56 7.13 12.67
C ARG A 19 2.62 6.12 11.53
N PHE A 20 1.55 5.38 11.31
CA PHE A 20 1.43 4.46 10.21
C PHE A 20 -0.01 4.38 9.73
N SER A 21 -0.17 3.88 8.51
CA SER A 21 -1.47 3.52 7.93
C SER A 21 -1.42 2.09 7.43
N LEU A 22 -2.53 1.37 7.59
CA LEU A 22 -2.74 0.02 7.04
C LEU A 22 -3.63 0.12 5.80
N GLU A 23 -3.23 -0.57 4.75
CA GLU A 23 -3.85 -0.54 3.42
C GLU A 23 -4.25 0.87 2.94
N PRO A 24 -3.43 1.94 3.17
CA PRO A 24 -3.80 3.28 2.74
C PRO A 24 -3.90 3.37 1.23
N ARG A 25 -4.83 4.20 0.74
CA ARG A 25 -4.92 4.48 -0.68
C ARG A 25 -4.36 5.85 -1.03
N TYR A 26 -3.61 5.90 -2.11
CA TYR A 26 -3.08 7.14 -2.68
C TYR A 26 -3.47 7.26 -4.14
N LEU A 27 -3.75 8.48 -4.59
CA LEU A 27 -3.96 8.79 -6.00
C LEU A 27 -2.94 9.83 -6.44
N ARG A 28 -2.27 9.60 -7.56
CA ARG A 28 -1.50 10.64 -8.24
C ARG A 28 -2.40 11.35 -9.24
N ASP A 29 -2.59 12.65 -9.03
CA ASP A 29 -3.35 13.48 -9.96
C ASP A 29 -2.58 13.57 -11.29
N ALA A 30 -3.23 13.20 -12.39
CA ALA A 30 -2.59 13.11 -13.70
C ALA A 30 -2.19 14.48 -14.27
N LYS A 31 -2.88 15.57 -13.88
CA LYS A 31 -2.65 16.92 -14.40
C LYS A 31 -1.50 17.62 -13.69
N THR A 32 -1.48 17.52 -12.37
CA THR A 32 -0.55 18.24 -11.50
C THR A 32 0.62 17.37 -11.06
N GLY A 33 0.51 16.05 -11.20
CA GLY A 33 1.48 15.08 -10.71
C GLY A 33 1.54 14.97 -9.18
N ARG A 34 0.65 15.67 -8.44
CA ARG A 34 0.62 15.66 -6.97
C ARG A 34 -0.04 14.38 -6.47
N THR A 35 0.53 13.80 -5.44
CA THR A 35 -0.03 12.65 -4.73
C THR A 35 -0.99 13.14 -3.65
N ARG A 36 -2.20 12.57 -3.61
CA ARG A 36 -3.17 12.74 -2.53
C ARG A 36 -3.36 11.43 -1.79
N TRP A 37 -3.50 11.52 -0.48
CA TRP A 37 -3.99 10.44 0.36
C TRP A 37 -5.52 10.44 0.32
N LEU A 38 -6.12 9.26 0.29
CA LEU A 38 -7.58 9.10 0.31
C LEU A 38 -8.03 8.84 1.74
N ASP A 39 -9.09 9.54 2.15
CA ASP A 39 -9.69 9.34 3.46
C ASP A 39 -10.20 7.89 3.60
N PRO A 40 -9.76 7.12 4.61
CA PRO A 40 -10.16 5.74 4.80
C PRO A 40 -11.67 5.55 4.94
N GLU A 41 -12.38 6.48 5.58
CA GLU A 41 -13.84 6.40 5.70
C GLU A 41 -14.51 6.57 4.35
N GLU A 42 -13.99 7.46 3.51
CA GLU A 42 -14.49 7.68 2.16
C GLU A 42 -14.26 6.46 1.27
N VAL A 43 -13.05 5.89 1.33
CA VAL A 43 -12.71 4.64 0.63
C VAL A 43 -13.62 3.50 1.08
N ALA A 44 -13.84 3.33 2.39
CA ALA A 44 -14.72 2.30 2.93
C ALA A 44 -16.16 2.47 2.45
N ARG A 45 -16.67 3.71 2.39
CA ARG A 45 -17.99 4.02 1.82
C ARG A 45 -18.06 3.62 0.34
N TRP A 46 -17.08 3.98 -0.48
CA TRP A 46 -17.06 3.62 -1.90
C TRP A 46 -17.00 2.10 -2.12
N LEU A 47 -16.20 1.39 -1.33
CA LEU A 47 -16.11 -0.07 -1.39
C LEU A 47 -17.44 -0.73 -1.03
N THR A 48 -18.08 -0.28 0.05
CA THR A 48 -19.38 -0.80 0.52
C THR A 48 -20.49 -0.52 -0.49
N ALA A 49 -20.46 0.64 -1.15
CA ALA A 49 -21.43 1.04 -2.17
C ALA A 49 -21.15 0.41 -3.56
N GLY A 50 -20.10 -0.40 -3.71
CA GLY A 50 -19.71 -1.01 -5.00
C GLY A 50 -19.17 -0.01 -6.03
N GLN A 51 -18.75 1.18 -5.59
CA GLN A 51 -18.26 2.26 -6.45
C GLN A 51 -16.75 2.12 -6.77
N PHE A 52 -16.33 0.93 -7.20
CA PHE A 52 -14.92 0.60 -7.44
C PHE A 52 -14.25 1.50 -8.47
N PHE A 53 -15.01 2.06 -9.41
CA PHE A 53 -14.50 2.97 -10.44
C PHE A 53 -13.83 4.23 -9.84
N LEU A 54 -14.23 4.67 -8.64
CA LEU A 54 -13.63 5.81 -7.93
C LEU A 54 -12.21 5.50 -7.41
N LEU A 55 -11.86 4.22 -7.33
CA LEU A 55 -10.55 3.74 -6.90
C LEU A 55 -9.60 3.45 -8.09
N THR A 56 -10.06 3.67 -9.32
CA THR A 56 -9.26 3.45 -10.52
C THR A 56 -8.00 4.31 -10.50
N GLY A 57 -6.84 3.68 -10.74
CA GLY A 57 -5.55 4.37 -10.74
C GLY A 57 -4.99 4.70 -9.36
N THR A 58 -5.67 4.29 -8.27
CA THR A 58 -5.09 4.37 -6.93
C THR A 58 -4.05 3.29 -6.71
N ILE A 59 -3.10 3.57 -5.83
CA ILE A 59 -2.18 2.58 -5.28
C ILE A 59 -2.54 2.28 -3.84
N ALA A 60 -2.29 1.04 -3.40
CA ALA A 60 -2.68 0.54 -2.09
C ALA A 60 -1.58 -0.38 -1.53
N PRO A 61 -0.46 0.18 -1.02
CA PRO A 61 0.51 -0.60 -0.25
C PRO A 61 -0.13 -1.12 1.05
N ASP A 62 0.37 -2.23 1.58
CA ASP A 62 -0.21 -2.83 2.79
C ASP A 62 0.10 -2.03 4.06
N VAL A 63 1.31 -1.47 4.18
CA VAL A 63 1.70 -0.65 5.34
C VAL A 63 2.54 0.54 4.89
N VAL A 64 2.19 1.73 5.38
CA VAL A 64 3.00 2.93 5.18
C VAL A 64 3.36 3.54 6.53
N LEU A 65 4.65 3.73 6.78
CA LEU A 65 5.15 4.54 7.89
C LEU A 65 5.30 5.98 7.42
N HIS A 66 4.79 6.91 8.21
CA HIS A 66 4.81 8.33 7.88
C HIS A 66 4.96 9.20 9.13
N ALA A 67 5.29 10.47 8.93
CA ALA A 67 5.36 11.41 10.04
C ALA A 67 4.00 11.50 10.76
N LEU A 68 4.06 11.78 12.07
CA LEU A 68 2.88 11.85 12.93
C LEU A 68 1.86 12.85 12.34
N GLY A 69 0.65 12.37 12.06
CA GLY A 69 -0.44 13.20 11.55
C GLY A 69 -0.26 13.69 10.10
N ASN A 70 0.73 13.19 9.35
CA ASN A 70 0.93 13.54 7.95
C ASN A 70 1.18 12.29 7.07
N PRO A 71 0.13 11.71 6.48
CA PRO A 71 0.22 10.49 5.66
C PRO A 71 0.93 10.69 4.31
N LEU A 72 1.30 11.93 3.96
CA LEU A 72 2.06 12.26 2.74
C LEU A 72 3.56 12.48 3.02
N ASN A 73 3.97 12.53 4.29
CA ASN A 73 5.39 12.57 4.66
C ASN A 73 5.88 11.16 4.98
N ILE A 74 6.18 10.40 3.92
CA ILE A 74 6.36 8.95 3.96
C ILE A 74 7.82 8.58 4.24
N GLN A 75 8.01 7.76 5.28
CA GLN A 75 9.32 7.27 5.71
C GLN A 75 9.64 5.89 5.11
N ALA A 76 8.65 4.99 5.10
CA ALA A 76 8.82 3.64 4.56
C ALA A 76 7.51 3.06 4.07
N VAL A 77 7.58 2.17 3.08
CA VAL A 77 6.45 1.45 2.48
C VAL A 77 6.76 -0.03 2.52
N TYR A 78 5.80 -0.83 2.98
CA TYR A 78 5.88 -2.28 3.02
C TYR A 78 4.68 -2.90 2.32
N ASP A 79 4.91 -3.96 1.56
CA ASP A 79 3.89 -4.75 0.85
C ASP A 79 4.08 -6.22 1.21
N PHE A 80 3.03 -6.91 1.66
CA PHE A 80 3.11 -8.28 2.14
C PHE A 80 2.88 -9.26 0.99
N LYS A 81 3.87 -10.12 0.74
CA LYS A 81 3.82 -11.14 -0.32
C LYS A 81 3.86 -12.54 0.29
N PHE A 82 2.88 -13.34 -0.12
CA PHE A 82 2.72 -14.73 0.29
C PHE A 82 2.80 -15.64 -0.93
N PRO A 83 4.00 -15.82 -1.51
CA PRO A 83 4.16 -16.57 -2.75
C PRO A 83 3.84 -18.06 -2.52
N CYS A 84 3.15 -18.66 -3.51
CA CYS A 84 2.75 -20.07 -3.51
C CYS A 84 3.36 -20.79 -4.74
N PRO A 85 4.01 -21.96 -4.58
CA PRO A 85 4.35 -22.64 -3.33
C PRO A 85 5.25 -21.82 -2.41
N VAL A 86 5.24 -22.16 -1.13
CA VAL A 86 5.89 -21.43 -0.02
C VAL A 86 7.41 -21.20 -0.23
N GLY A 87 8.08 -22.00 -1.06
CA GLY A 87 9.50 -21.83 -1.42
C GLY A 87 9.79 -20.80 -2.52
N ASN A 88 8.76 -20.24 -3.16
CA ASN A 88 8.94 -19.20 -4.17
C ASN A 88 9.44 -17.90 -3.54
N PHE A 89 10.38 -17.23 -4.20
CA PHE A 89 10.82 -15.90 -3.78
C PHE A 89 9.68 -14.88 -3.94
N PRO A 90 9.47 -13.97 -2.96
CA PRO A 90 8.54 -12.86 -3.11
C PRO A 90 9.02 -11.93 -4.23
N ARG A 91 8.08 -11.38 -4.99
CA ARG A 91 8.34 -10.45 -6.08
C ARG A 91 7.28 -9.37 -6.08
N TRP A 92 7.66 -8.19 -6.57
CA TRP A 92 6.71 -7.17 -6.98
C TRP A 92 5.93 -7.68 -8.20
N ASP A 93 4.63 -7.49 -8.17
CA ASP A 93 3.78 -7.87 -9.30
C ASP A 93 3.70 -6.69 -10.28
N PRO A 94 3.69 -6.93 -11.59
CA PRO A 94 3.29 -5.90 -12.53
C PRO A 94 1.81 -5.58 -12.34
N TYR A 95 1.42 -4.33 -12.55
CA TYR A 95 -0.01 -4.00 -12.58
C TYR A 95 -0.72 -4.71 -13.75
N PRO A 96 -1.96 -5.19 -13.53
CA PRO A 96 -2.71 -5.92 -14.54
C PRO A 96 -3.10 -5.04 -15.71
N ASP A 97 -3.43 -5.69 -16.83
CA ASP A 97 -3.98 -5.03 -18.01
C ASP A 97 -5.24 -4.22 -17.67
N GLY A 98 -5.38 -3.05 -18.30
CA GLY A 98 -6.46 -2.10 -18.02
C GLY A 98 -6.21 -1.19 -16.81
N HIS A 99 -5.14 -1.41 -16.02
CA HIS A 99 -4.71 -0.46 -15.01
C HIS A 99 -3.93 0.72 -15.66
N PRO A 100 -4.02 1.96 -15.14
CA PRO A 100 -3.21 3.09 -15.63
C PRO A 100 -1.69 2.87 -15.59
N PHE A 101 -1.23 1.91 -14.78
CA PHE A 101 0.18 1.52 -14.68
C PHE A 101 0.45 0.11 -15.24
N ALA A 102 -0.43 -0.43 -16.09
CA ALA A 102 -0.31 -1.78 -16.64
C ALA A 102 1.12 -2.12 -17.08
N SER A 103 1.55 -3.35 -16.80
CA SER A 103 2.91 -3.87 -17.03
C SER A 103 4.05 -3.21 -16.23
N LYS A 104 3.79 -2.15 -15.46
CA LYS A 104 4.80 -1.53 -14.58
C LYS A 104 4.87 -2.27 -13.25
N ASP A 105 6.08 -2.37 -12.72
CA ASP A 105 6.36 -2.97 -11.43
C ASP A 105 5.74 -2.16 -10.27
N GLN A 106 5.05 -2.84 -9.35
CA GLN A 106 4.40 -2.20 -8.21
C GLN A 106 5.36 -1.40 -7.33
N GLY A 107 6.54 -1.95 -7.03
CA GLY A 107 7.53 -1.33 -6.16
C GLY A 107 8.07 -0.03 -6.78
N GLU A 108 8.33 -0.05 -8.08
CA GLU A 108 8.74 1.14 -8.83
C GLU A 108 7.67 2.25 -8.79
N ILE A 109 6.40 1.89 -9.00
CA ILE A 109 5.28 2.84 -8.94
C ILE A 109 5.13 3.43 -7.53
N TYR A 110 5.24 2.60 -6.49
CA TYR A 110 5.20 3.08 -5.11
C TYR A 110 6.32 4.10 -4.87
N GLN A 111 7.56 3.79 -5.25
CA GLN A 111 8.68 4.72 -5.12
C GLN A 111 8.44 6.02 -5.90
N GLN A 112 7.91 5.93 -7.13
CA GLN A 112 7.66 7.08 -8.00
C GLN A 112 6.57 8.01 -7.47
N ILE A 113 5.50 7.45 -6.88
CA ILE A 113 4.33 8.19 -6.40
C ILE A 113 4.54 8.72 -4.98
N LEU A 114 5.06 7.88 -4.10
CA LEU A 114 5.15 8.17 -2.67
C LEU A 114 6.47 8.85 -2.29
N LYS A 115 7.53 8.67 -3.08
CA LYS A 115 8.85 9.26 -2.86
C LYS A 115 9.34 9.05 -1.42
N SER A 116 9.12 7.84 -0.91
CA SER A 116 9.52 7.44 0.44
C SER A 116 11.01 7.61 0.64
N GLU A 117 11.43 7.91 1.87
CA GLU A 117 12.84 8.04 2.25
C GLU A 117 13.64 6.75 1.99
N ARG A 118 12.97 5.60 2.13
CA ARG A 118 13.50 4.27 1.82
C ARG A 118 12.81 3.70 0.60
N THR A 119 13.53 2.84 -0.13
CA THR A 119 12.92 2.02 -1.18
C THR A 119 11.82 1.14 -0.59
N PRO A 120 10.63 1.04 -1.23
CA PRO A 120 9.60 0.10 -0.83
C PRO A 120 10.18 -1.30 -0.62
N GLN A 121 9.67 -2.01 0.38
CA GLN A 121 10.14 -3.35 0.73
C GLN A 121 8.98 -4.35 0.68
N LEU A 122 9.28 -5.56 0.25
CA LEU A 122 8.43 -6.72 0.40
C LEU A 122 8.61 -7.32 1.79
N VAL A 123 7.53 -7.82 2.37
CA VAL A 123 7.59 -8.65 3.59
C VAL A 123 6.96 -10.00 3.28
N SER A 124 7.68 -11.08 3.57
CA SER A 124 7.18 -12.44 3.36
C SER A 124 7.52 -13.37 4.54
N PRO A 125 6.74 -14.42 4.80
CA PRO A 125 6.97 -15.31 5.93
C PRO A 125 8.37 -15.95 5.97
N ASN A 126 8.90 -16.38 4.82
CA ASN A 126 10.14 -17.15 4.77
C ASN A 126 11.40 -16.31 4.52
N PHE A 127 11.25 -15.13 3.94
CA PHE A 127 12.39 -14.28 3.57
C PHE A 127 12.47 -13.00 4.40
N GLY A 128 11.47 -12.73 5.26
CA GLY A 128 11.43 -11.50 6.05
C GLY A 128 11.26 -10.28 5.15
N VAL A 129 12.07 -9.25 5.37
CA VAL A 129 12.06 -7.98 4.62
C VAL A 129 13.06 -8.05 3.48
N THR A 130 12.60 -7.85 2.24
CA THR A 130 13.43 -7.81 1.03
C THR A 130 13.09 -6.58 0.18
N PRO A 131 14.03 -6.05 -0.61
CA PRO A 131 13.73 -4.97 -1.57
C PRO A 131 12.71 -5.37 -2.64
#